data_AF-A0A822BNN9-F1
#
_entry.id   AF-A0A822BNN9-F1
#
_cell.length_a   1.000
_cell.length_b   1.000
_cell.length_c   1.000
_cell.angle_alpha   90.00
_cell.angle_beta   90.00
_cell.angle_gamma   90.00
#
_symmetry.space_group_name_H-M   'P 1'
#
loop_
_entity.id
_entity.type
_entity.pdbx_description
1 polymer ?
#
loop_
_entity_poly.entity_id
_entity_poly.type
_entity_poly.pdbx_seq_one_letter_code
_entity_poly.pdbx_strand_id
1 'polypeptide(L)'
;REKKQLRDLCKEANYFNDLASPPNLKQVEQIETLIEYLSIEDLKALNEKLKEENADQRSIILSEVKKMDEQIQQSRLELSQQSSASSSASSSNSSSKLKWTADEIELLVKALRIYPAGVQNRWLVVQEYIKRSGGNPNRTVQDIMQKAKDIASGKKEVEETISSLENIALNAHKQSTILENQAKLSQLTVSERDLDSPITTPWTVDEQRIFEQALRTYPATLGASRWDQIAECLPTRSKKECLERYKELARMVQAKKATNKS
;
A
#
# COMPACT_ATOMS: atom_id res chain seq x y z
N ARG A 1 18.69 14.00 22.41
CA ARG A 1 18.75 13.46 23.79
C ARG A 1 17.35 13.40 24.40
N GLU A 2 16.57 14.43 24.16
CA GLU A 2 15.21 14.73 24.58
C GLU A 2 14.19 13.69 24.07
N LYS A 3 14.28 13.31 22.78
CA LYS A 3 13.47 12.24 22.20
C LYS A 3 13.65 10.91 22.93
N LYS A 4 14.91 10.55 23.23
CA LYS A 4 15.23 9.30 23.93
C LYS A 4 14.66 9.31 25.34
N GLN A 5 14.85 10.40 26.07
CA GLN A 5 14.32 10.57 27.42
C GLN A 5 12.79 10.42 27.47
N LEU A 6 12.08 11.04 26.52
CA LEU A 6 10.62 10.93 26.45
C LEU A 6 10.17 9.50 26.09
N ARG A 7 10.86 8.82 25.15
CA ARG A 7 10.58 7.41 24.82
C ARG A 7 10.77 6.49 26.01
N ASP A 8 11.85 6.68 26.77
CA ASP A 8 12.17 5.83 27.92
C ASP A 8 11.09 6.01 29.02
N LEU A 9 10.71 7.26 29.32
CA LEU A 9 9.61 7.57 30.25
C LEU A 9 8.27 6.94 29.81
N CYS A 10 7.91 7.09 28.54
CA CYS A 10 6.68 6.51 28.00
C CYS A 10 6.69 4.98 28.13
N LYS A 11 7.81 4.30 27.89
CA LYS A 11 7.92 2.85 28.05
C LYS A 11 7.77 2.41 29.50
N GLU A 12 8.44 3.11 30.42
CA GLU A 12 8.34 2.84 31.86
C GLU A 12 6.90 3.01 32.37
N ALA A 13 6.17 3.99 31.83
CA ALA A 13 4.77 4.25 32.16
C ALA A 13 3.76 3.42 31.34
N ASN A 14 4.17 2.36 30.65
CA ASN A 14 3.30 1.55 29.78
C ASN A 14 2.52 2.39 28.73
N TYR A 15 3.20 3.36 28.14
CA TYR A 15 2.65 4.37 27.23
C TYR A 15 1.46 5.14 27.80
N PHE A 16 1.43 5.28 29.13
CA PHE A 16 0.31 5.83 29.89
C PHE A 16 -1.01 5.12 29.58
N ASN A 17 -0.94 3.81 29.34
CA ASN A 17 -2.11 2.93 29.29
C ASN A 17 -2.44 2.41 30.71
N ASP A 18 -3.61 1.79 30.87
CA ASP A 18 -3.91 1.04 32.09
C ASP A 18 -2.83 -0.02 32.33
N LEU A 19 -2.25 -0.05 33.55
CA LEU A 19 -1.17 -0.96 33.92
C LEU A 19 -1.60 -2.43 33.87
N ALA A 20 -2.91 -2.70 33.99
CA ALA A 20 -3.47 -4.05 33.85
C ALA A 20 -3.61 -4.50 32.38
N SER A 21 -3.38 -3.62 31.41
CA SER A 21 -3.63 -3.85 29.99
C SER A 21 -2.35 -3.72 29.14
N PRO A 22 -2.21 -4.53 28.07
CA PRO A 22 -1.08 -4.38 27.14
C PRO A 22 -1.11 -3.01 26.47
N PRO A 23 0.04 -2.43 26.07
CA PRO A 23 0.11 -1.12 25.42
C PRO A 23 -0.84 -1.06 24.21
N ASN A 24 -1.71 -0.04 24.18
CA ASN A 24 -2.57 0.19 23.05
C ASN A 24 -1.73 0.65 21.85
N LEU A 25 -1.71 -0.14 20.77
CA LEU A 25 -0.93 0.17 19.56
C LEU A 25 -1.18 1.58 19.03
N LYS A 26 -2.43 2.06 19.10
CA LYS A 26 -2.79 3.42 18.67
C LYS A 26 -2.13 4.49 19.54
N GLN A 27 -2.09 4.26 20.86
CA GLN A 27 -1.48 5.19 21.81
C GLN A 27 0.05 5.21 21.66
N VAL A 28 0.66 4.05 21.43
CA VAL A 28 2.09 3.93 21.11
C VAL A 28 2.41 4.72 19.83
N GLU A 29 1.62 4.54 18.78
CA GLU A 29 1.80 5.24 17.50
C GLU A 29 1.65 6.77 17.63
N GLN A 30 0.64 7.23 18.38
CA GLN A 30 0.41 8.66 18.62
C GLN A 30 1.57 9.30 19.39
N ILE A 31 2.11 8.62 20.40
CA ILE A 31 3.24 9.11 21.19
C ILE A 31 4.53 9.11 20.36
N GLU A 32 4.79 8.09 19.56
CA GLU A 32 5.96 8.08 18.67
C GLU A 32 5.86 9.19 17.63
N THR A 33 4.67 9.43 17.08
CA THR A 33 4.42 10.57 16.17
C THR A 33 4.69 11.90 16.87
N LEU A 34 4.21 12.08 18.11
CA LEU A 34 4.50 13.27 18.92
C LEU A 34 6.00 13.50 19.12
N ILE A 35 6.74 12.44 19.44
CA ILE A 35 8.19 12.49 19.64
C ILE A 35 8.91 12.88 18.34
N GLU A 36 8.38 12.50 17.18
CA GLU A 36 8.97 12.82 15.90
C GLU A 36 8.69 14.25 15.43
N TYR A 37 7.48 14.76 15.70
CA TYR A 37 6.99 16.05 15.20
C TYR A 37 7.30 17.25 16.10
N LEU A 38 7.46 17.05 17.42
CA LEU A 38 7.82 18.15 18.30
C LEU A 38 9.25 18.64 18.04
N SER A 39 9.44 19.96 18.12
CA SER A 39 10.76 20.56 18.05
C SER A 39 11.62 20.14 19.25
N ILE A 40 12.94 20.28 19.15
CA ILE A 40 13.85 19.97 20.27
C ILE A 40 13.53 20.86 21.48
N GLU A 41 13.11 22.10 21.25
CA GLU A 41 12.74 23.06 22.30
C GLU A 41 11.44 22.63 23.01
N ASP A 42 10.42 22.23 22.25
CA ASP A 42 9.15 21.76 22.81
C ASP A 42 9.33 20.42 23.53
N LEU A 43 10.14 19.50 22.99
CA LEU A 43 10.48 18.24 23.65
C LEU A 43 11.21 18.48 24.97
N LYS A 44 12.08 19.50 25.05
CA LYS A 44 12.76 19.87 26.27
C LYS A 44 11.77 20.41 27.30
N ALA A 45 10.88 21.32 26.89
CA ALA A 45 9.84 21.88 27.76
C ALA A 45 8.86 20.80 28.27
N LEU A 46 8.44 19.89 27.39
CA LEU A 46 7.57 18.75 27.74
C LEU A 46 8.24 17.82 28.75
N ASN A 47 9.51 17.49 28.52
CA ASN A 47 10.29 16.67 29.45
C ASN A 47 10.45 17.31 30.84
N GLU A 48 10.57 18.64 30.93
CA GLU A 48 10.65 19.33 32.21
C GLU A 48 9.28 19.30 32.94
N LYS A 49 8.18 19.55 32.22
CA LYS A 49 6.82 19.42 32.79
C LYS A 49 6.53 18.02 33.33
N LEU A 50 6.99 16.98 32.65
CA LEU A 50 6.78 15.59 33.05
C LEU A 50 7.60 15.16 34.28
N LYS A 51 8.61 15.95 34.67
CA LYS A 51 9.43 15.69 35.87
C LYS A 51 8.93 16.39 37.13
N GLU A 52 7.93 17.27 37.03
CA GLU A 52 7.38 17.93 38.21
C GLU A 52 6.73 16.90 39.15
N GLU A 53 6.97 17.05 40.46
CA GLU A 53 6.66 16.04 41.49
C GLU A 53 5.17 15.67 41.58
N ASN A 54 4.27 16.57 41.14
CA ASN A 54 2.82 16.37 41.12
C ASN A 54 2.22 16.38 39.71
N ALA A 55 3.03 16.19 38.67
CA ALA A 55 2.56 16.19 37.30
C ALA A 55 1.68 14.96 37.01
N ASP A 56 0.45 15.20 36.54
CA ASP A 56 -0.34 14.15 35.88
C ASP A 56 0.24 13.91 34.48
N GLN A 57 1.28 13.06 34.43
CA GLN A 57 2.02 12.75 33.22
C GLN A 57 1.12 12.22 32.10
N ARG A 58 0.08 11.44 32.45
CA ARG A 58 -0.89 10.91 31.48
C ARG A 58 -1.69 12.05 30.86
N SER A 59 -2.26 12.93 31.69
CA SER A 59 -3.02 14.08 31.21
C SER A 59 -2.17 15.01 30.34
N ILE A 60 -0.93 15.28 30.76
CA ILE A 60 0.02 16.12 30.02
C ILE A 60 0.29 15.53 28.63
N ILE A 61 0.65 14.25 28.54
CA ILE A 61 0.93 13.60 27.25
C ILE A 61 -0.29 13.58 26.35
N LEU A 62 -1.47 13.23 26.88
CA LEU A 62 -2.71 13.23 26.11
C LEU A 62 -3.06 14.63 25.60
N SER A 63 -2.83 15.66 26.40
CA SER A 63 -3.06 17.04 25.99
C SER A 63 -2.12 17.47 24.86
N GLU A 64 -0.84 17.06 24.91
CA GLU A 64 0.13 17.40 23.87
C GLU A 64 -0.11 16.59 22.58
N VAL A 65 -0.50 15.32 22.68
CA VAL A 65 -0.95 14.51 21.52
C VAL A 65 -2.16 15.16 20.86
N LYS A 66 -3.17 15.58 21.64
CA LYS A 66 -4.36 16.25 21.12
C LYS A 66 -4.01 17.56 20.43
N LYS A 67 -3.14 18.38 21.03
CA LYS A 67 -2.68 19.65 20.46
C LYS A 67 -1.90 19.43 19.16
N MET A 68 -1.04 18.40 19.10
CA MET A 68 -0.37 18.02 17.86
C MET A 68 -1.37 17.59 16.79
N ASP A 69 -2.34 16.72 17.12
CA ASP A 69 -3.37 16.29 16.17
C ASP A 69 -4.21 17.46 15.66
N GLU A 70 -4.59 18.39 16.55
CA GLU A 70 -5.27 19.64 16.19
C GLU A 70 -4.40 20.52 15.31
N GLN A 71 -3.10 20.66 15.59
CA GLN A 71 -2.18 21.45 14.78
C GLN A 71 -1.98 20.85 13.38
N ILE A 72 -1.90 19.52 13.28
CA ILE A 72 -1.84 18.81 11.99
C ILE A 72 -3.15 18.98 11.22
N GLN A 73 -4.30 18.92 11.90
CA GLN A 73 -5.61 19.16 11.28
C GLN A 73 -5.79 20.62 10.86
N GLN A 74 -5.37 21.58 11.68
CA GLN A 74 -5.40 23.01 11.41
C GLN A 74 -4.53 23.33 10.21
N SER A 75 -3.29 22.83 10.17
CA SER A 75 -2.40 22.97 9.01
C SER A 75 -3.05 22.37 7.74
N ARG A 76 -3.71 21.20 7.85
CA ARG A 76 -4.50 20.64 6.73
C ARG A 76 -5.65 21.54 6.28
N LEU A 77 -6.37 22.15 7.22
CA LEU A 77 -7.51 23.04 6.92
C LEU A 77 -7.05 24.37 6.35
N GLU A 78 -5.96 24.95 6.83
CA GLU A 78 -5.36 26.18 6.31
C GLU A 78 -4.81 25.98 4.90
N LEU A 79 -4.12 24.85 4.65
CA LEU A 79 -3.75 24.45 3.28
C LEU A 79 -4.98 24.26 2.38
N SER A 80 -6.11 23.76 2.92
CA SER A 80 -7.37 23.64 2.18
C SER A 80 -8.08 24.98 1.97
N GLN A 81 -7.93 25.95 2.88
CA GLN A 81 -8.56 27.27 2.80
C GLN A 81 -7.76 28.25 1.92
N GLN A 82 -6.43 28.14 1.88
CA GLN A 82 -5.59 28.88 0.92
C GLN A 82 -5.89 28.50 -0.54
N SER A 83 -6.32 27.26 -0.79
CA SER A 83 -6.88 26.86 -2.09
C SER A 83 -8.31 27.37 -2.35
N SER A 84 -9.01 27.91 -1.34
CA SER A 84 -10.42 28.34 -1.43
C SER A 84 -10.62 29.84 -1.58
N ALA A 85 -9.63 30.67 -1.22
CA ALA A 85 -9.70 32.13 -1.37
C ALA A 85 -9.65 32.62 -2.83
N SER A 86 -9.58 31.71 -3.81
CA SER A 86 -9.64 32.00 -5.25
C SER A 86 -10.86 31.39 -5.96
N SER A 87 -11.91 30.98 -5.25
CA SER A 87 -13.13 30.50 -5.93
C SER A 87 -14.41 30.68 -5.11
N SER A 88 -14.89 31.92 -5.04
CA SER A 88 -16.31 32.20 -4.80
C SER A 88 -17.08 32.09 -6.11
N ALA A 89 -17.52 30.88 -6.47
CA ALA A 89 -18.76 30.63 -7.22
C ALA A 89 -18.90 29.13 -7.52
N SER A 90 -20.13 28.65 -7.31
CA SER A 90 -20.73 27.46 -7.94
C SER A 90 -20.55 26.12 -7.23
N SER A 91 -21.59 25.77 -6.47
CA SER A 91 -22.07 24.40 -6.33
C SER A 91 -22.12 23.69 -7.69
N SER A 92 -21.25 22.70 -7.89
CA SER A 92 -21.56 21.49 -8.65
C SER A 92 -20.44 20.47 -8.49
N ASN A 93 -20.81 19.32 -7.95
CA ASN A 93 -20.25 17.99 -8.17
C ASN A 93 -19.11 17.93 -9.22
N SER A 94 -17.84 17.98 -8.79
CA SER A 94 -16.67 17.82 -9.68
C SER A 94 -15.44 17.37 -8.88
N SER A 95 -15.28 16.06 -8.74
CA SER A 95 -14.12 15.35 -8.21
C SER A 95 -12.91 15.43 -9.16
N SER A 96 -12.46 16.64 -9.49
CA SER A 96 -11.29 16.81 -10.36
C SER A 96 -10.42 18.00 -9.95
N LYS A 97 -9.11 17.70 -9.79
CA LYS A 97 -7.93 18.57 -9.95
C LYS A 97 -7.32 19.19 -8.69
N LEU A 98 -6.91 18.35 -7.73
CA LEU A 98 -5.65 18.64 -7.03
C LEU A 98 -4.50 18.26 -7.97
N LYS A 99 -3.71 19.26 -8.43
CA LYS A 99 -2.55 19.04 -9.30
C LYS A 99 -1.53 18.12 -8.62
N TRP A 100 -0.96 17.18 -9.36
CA TRP A 100 0.09 16.29 -8.87
C TRP A 100 1.41 17.03 -8.78
N THR A 101 2.08 16.98 -7.62
CA THR A 101 3.42 17.58 -7.48
C THR A 101 4.49 16.61 -7.99
N ALA A 102 5.70 17.12 -8.26
CA ALA A 102 6.82 16.29 -8.70
C ALA A 102 7.16 15.21 -7.66
N ASP A 103 7.25 15.59 -6.37
CA ASP A 103 7.51 14.67 -5.26
C ASP A 103 6.44 13.56 -5.16
N GLU A 104 5.16 13.89 -5.36
CA GLU A 104 4.08 12.90 -5.37
C GLU A 104 4.19 11.92 -6.52
N ILE A 105 4.60 12.40 -7.69
CA ILE A 105 4.80 11.56 -8.88
C ILE A 105 5.99 10.63 -8.64
N GLU A 106 7.09 11.11 -8.06
CA GLU A 106 8.24 10.27 -7.69
C GLU A 106 7.86 9.19 -6.67
N LEU A 107 7.11 9.55 -5.63
CA LEU A 107 6.60 8.61 -4.64
C LEU A 107 5.70 7.56 -5.29
N LEU A 108 4.83 7.96 -6.22
CA LEU A 108 3.99 7.04 -6.99
C LEU A 108 4.82 6.08 -7.84
N VAL A 109 5.80 6.57 -8.59
CA VAL A 109 6.69 5.73 -9.41
C VAL A 109 7.47 4.75 -8.54
N LYS A 110 7.99 5.21 -7.40
CA LYS A 110 8.69 4.35 -6.42
C LYS A 110 7.77 3.28 -5.85
N ALA A 111 6.54 3.64 -5.48
CA ALA A 111 5.53 2.71 -4.99
C ALA A 111 5.15 1.66 -6.06
N LEU A 112 4.95 2.07 -7.32
CA LEU A 112 4.61 1.18 -8.43
C LEU A 112 5.72 0.17 -8.72
N ARG A 113 6.98 0.53 -8.47
CA ARG A 113 8.14 -0.38 -8.56
C ARG A 113 8.19 -1.36 -7.40
N ILE A 114 7.92 -0.91 -6.18
CA ILE A 114 7.94 -1.75 -4.98
C ILE A 114 6.76 -2.74 -4.98
N TYR A 115 5.60 -2.30 -5.45
CA TYR A 115 4.38 -3.09 -5.52
C TYR A 115 4.04 -3.32 -7.00
N PRO A 116 4.52 -4.41 -7.63
CA PRO A 116 4.27 -4.69 -9.04
C PRO A 116 2.83 -5.12 -9.33
N ALA A 117 2.48 -5.27 -10.62
CA ALA A 117 1.18 -5.77 -11.04
C ALA A 117 0.95 -7.20 -10.53
N GLY A 118 -0.29 -7.50 -10.08
CA GLY A 118 -0.65 -8.80 -9.51
C GLY A 118 -0.67 -8.87 -7.98
N VAL A 119 -0.16 -7.84 -7.28
CA VAL A 119 -0.28 -7.74 -5.82
C VAL A 119 -1.74 -7.44 -5.44
N GLN A 120 -2.33 -8.24 -4.55
CA GLN A 120 -3.67 -7.96 -4.00
C GLN A 120 -3.68 -6.62 -3.27
N ASN A 121 -4.77 -5.86 -3.41
CA ASN A 121 -4.91 -4.54 -2.81
C ASN A 121 -3.77 -3.57 -3.17
N ARG A 122 -3.10 -3.78 -4.32
CA ARG A 122 -1.96 -2.96 -4.78
C ARG A 122 -2.24 -1.47 -4.61
N TRP A 123 -3.40 -1.02 -5.07
CA TRP A 123 -3.72 0.41 -5.06
C TRP A 123 -3.93 0.97 -3.66
N LEU A 124 -4.44 0.17 -2.72
CA LEU A 124 -4.54 0.57 -1.31
C LEU A 124 -3.15 0.65 -0.66
N VAL A 125 -2.27 -0.32 -0.95
CA VAL A 125 -0.90 -0.33 -0.42
C VAL A 125 -0.07 0.81 -1.01
N VAL A 126 -0.23 1.11 -2.31
CA VAL A 126 0.39 2.26 -2.98
C VAL A 126 -0.14 3.57 -2.40
N GLN A 127 -1.45 3.67 -2.17
CA GLN A 127 -2.06 4.83 -1.52
C GLN A 127 -1.47 5.05 -0.12
N GLU A 128 -1.40 4.00 0.69
CA GLU A 128 -0.83 4.08 2.04
C GLU A 128 0.67 4.43 2.01
N TYR A 129 1.41 3.88 1.04
CA TYR A 129 2.81 4.23 0.82
C TYR A 129 2.99 5.72 0.54
N ILE A 130 2.19 6.28 -0.37
CA ILE A 130 2.24 7.71 -0.73
C ILE A 130 1.87 8.58 0.48
N LYS A 131 0.79 8.24 1.18
CA LYS A 131 0.34 8.94 2.40
C LYS A 131 1.42 8.99 3.47
N ARG A 132 2.01 7.84 3.78
CA ARG A 132 3.05 7.71 4.81
C ARG A 132 4.36 8.38 4.41
N SER A 133 4.63 8.49 3.10
CA SER A 133 5.87 9.09 2.58
C SER A 133 5.74 10.60 2.33
N GLY A 134 4.68 11.26 2.83
CA GLY A 134 4.50 12.71 2.74
C GLY A 134 3.75 13.20 1.50
N GLY A 135 3.16 12.30 0.69
CA GLY A 135 2.25 12.67 -0.39
C GLY A 135 0.86 13.06 0.12
N ASN A 136 0.02 13.65 -0.74
CA ASN A 136 -1.26 14.20 -0.30
C ASN A 136 -2.20 13.11 0.27
N PRO A 137 -2.67 13.28 1.52
CA PRO A 137 -3.48 12.30 2.21
C PRO A 137 -4.88 12.09 1.59
N ASN A 138 -5.36 13.07 0.82
CA ASN A 138 -6.65 13.03 0.15
C ASN A 138 -6.63 12.32 -1.20
N ARG A 139 -5.46 11.85 -1.66
CA ARG A 139 -5.37 11.04 -2.89
C ARG A 139 -6.18 9.77 -2.72
N THR A 140 -7.19 9.61 -3.55
CA THR A 140 -8.00 8.40 -3.57
C THR A 140 -7.29 7.30 -4.37
N VAL A 141 -7.75 6.06 -4.18
CA VAL A 141 -7.32 4.92 -5.02
C VAL A 141 -7.59 5.20 -6.51
N GLN A 142 -8.70 5.88 -6.82
CA GLN A 142 -9.03 6.25 -8.20
C GLN A 142 -8.04 7.26 -8.79
N ASP A 143 -7.62 8.28 -8.03
CA ASP A 143 -6.63 9.26 -8.48
C ASP A 143 -5.28 8.60 -8.80
N ILE A 144 -4.85 7.67 -7.94
CA ILE A 144 -3.60 6.92 -8.07
C ILE A 144 -3.65 6.01 -9.30
N MET A 145 -4.74 5.28 -9.50
CA MET A 145 -4.94 4.44 -10.69
C MET A 145 -4.92 5.28 -11.98
N GLN A 146 -5.63 6.40 -11.97
CA GLN A 146 -5.71 7.28 -13.12
C GLN A 146 -4.35 7.90 -13.45
N LYS A 147 -3.61 8.41 -12.45
CA LYS A 147 -2.28 8.98 -12.66
C LYS A 147 -1.26 7.93 -13.11
N ALA A 148 -1.31 6.72 -12.56
CA ALA A 148 -0.47 5.62 -13.02
C ALA A 148 -0.74 5.27 -14.50
N LYS A 149 -2.01 5.31 -14.92
CA LYS A 149 -2.41 5.13 -16.33
C LYS A 149 -1.93 6.29 -17.21
N ASP A 150 -2.01 7.53 -16.74
CA ASP A 150 -1.54 8.70 -17.49
C ASP A 150 -0.01 8.68 -17.68
N ILE A 151 0.75 8.25 -16.65
CA ILE A 151 2.20 8.02 -16.74
C ILE A 151 2.51 6.89 -17.74
N ALA A 152 1.76 5.79 -17.69
CA ALA A 152 1.96 4.65 -18.60
C ALA A 152 1.57 4.94 -20.06
N SER A 153 0.67 5.90 -20.30
CA SER A 153 0.21 6.31 -21.63
C SER A 153 1.01 7.48 -22.23
N GLY A 154 2.04 7.98 -21.53
CA GLY A 154 2.92 9.03 -22.04
C GLY A 154 2.24 10.39 -22.24
N LYS A 155 1.19 10.72 -21.48
CA LYS A 155 0.54 12.04 -21.60
C LYS A 155 1.48 13.15 -21.09
N LYS A 156 1.77 14.10 -21.98
CA LYS A 156 2.77 15.20 -21.96
C LYS A 156 2.77 16.21 -20.79
N GLU A 157 2.08 15.99 -19.69
CA GLU A 157 2.05 16.99 -18.59
C GLU A 157 3.35 17.06 -17.76
N VAL A 158 4.32 16.17 -18.02
CA VAL A 158 5.52 15.98 -17.18
C VAL A 158 6.73 15.52 -18.03
N GLU A 159 7.01 16.18 -19.16
CA GLU A 159 8.12 15.78 -20.05
C GLU A 159 9.50 16.20 -19.49
N GLU A 160 9.57 17.29 -18.70
CA GLU A 160 10.84 17.82 -18.17
C GLU A 160 11.36 17.10 -16.90
N THR A 161 10.51 16.45 -16.12
CA THR A 161 10.95 15.73 -14.89
C THR A 161 11.09 14.22 -15.09
N ILE A 162 10.41 13.63 -16.07
CA ILE A 162 10.37 12.17 -16.29
C ILE A 162 11.48 11.68 -17.23
N SER A 163 11.99 12.53 -18.14
CA SER A 163 13.06 12.16 -19.10
C SER A 163 14.34 11.63 -18.41
N SER A 164 14.60 11.99 -17.15
CA SER A 164 15.75 11.48 -16.40
C SER A 164 15.56 10.08 -15.78
N LEU A 165 14.38 9.46 -15.91
CA LEU A 165 14.03 8.17 -15.27
C LEU A 165 13.51 7.11 -16.25
N GLU A 166 13.69 7.33 -17.55
CA GLU A 166 12.98 6.73 -18.68
C GLU A 166 13.19 5.21 -18.93
N ASN A 167 13.90 4.47 -18.08
CA ASN A 167 14.23 3.06 -18.32
C ASN A 167 13.57 2.01 -17.39
N ILE A 168 12.51 2.36 -16.64
CA ILE A 168 11.91 1.42 -15.65
C ILE A 168 10.45 1.03 -15.96
N ALA A 169 9.80 1.64 -16.95
CA ALA A 169 8.40 1.35 -17.31
C ALA A 169 8.22 0.22 -18.37
N LEU A 170 9.29 -0.50 -18.75
CA LEU A 170 9.23 -1.52 -19.81
C LEU A 170 8.56 -2.86 -19.42
N ASN A 171 8.16 -3.06 -18.16
CA ASN A 171 7.42 -4.27 -17.74
C ASN A 171 5.89 -4.09 -17.69
N ALA A 172 5.36 -2.89 -17.96
CA ALA A 172 3.91 -2.66 -18.04
C ALA A 172 3.34 -2.92 -19.45
N HIS A 173 4.17 -2.93 -20.49
CA HIS A 173 3.70 -2.94 -21.88
C HIS A 173 3.52 -4.35 -22.50
N LYS A 174 4.11 -5.42 -21.95
CA LYS A 174 4.03 -6.76 -22.56
C LYS A 174 2.72 -7.53 -22.34
N GLN A 175 1.71 -6.94 -21.69
CA GLN A 175 0.41 -7.59 -21.48
C GLN A 175 -0.82 -6.78 -21.94
N SER A 176 -0.63 -5.54 -22.43
CA SER A 176 -1.75 -4.70 -22.89
C SER A 176 -2.06 -4.82 -24.39
N THR A 177 -1.21 -5.45 -25.18
CA THR A 177 -1.39 -5.58 -26.65
C THR A 177 -2.09 -6.86 -27.10
N ILE A 178 -2.70 -7.63 -26.19
CA ILE A 178 -3.50 -8.83 -26.55
C ILE A 178 -5.03 -8.61 -26.40
N LEU A 179 -5.46 -7.56 -25.70
CA LEU A 179 -6.89 -7.35 -25.38
C LEU A 179 -7.65 -6.44 -26.37
N GLU A 180 -6.97 -5.73 -27.27
CA GLU A 180 -7.66 -4.82 -28.22
C GLU A 180 -8.03 -5.47 -29.56
N ASN A 181 -7.51 -6.67 -29.86
CA ASN A 181 -7.83 -7.38 -31.11
C ASN A 181 -9.02 -8.34 -31.02
N GLN A 182 -9.71 -8.42 -29.87
CA GLN A 182 -10.84 -9.34 -29.66
C GLN A 182 -12.21 -8.63 -29.59
N ALA A 183 -12.29 -7.34 -29.92
CA ALA A 183 -13.54 -6.57 -29.94
C ALA A 183 -14.19 -6.48 -31.35
N LYS A 184 -13.73 -7.24 -32.35
CA LYS A 184 -14.21 -7.12 -33.74
C LYS A 184 -14.73 -8.39 -34.43
N LEU A 185 -14.97 -9.51 -33.74
CA LEU A 185 -15.42 -10.74 -34.44
C LEU A 185 -16.57 -11.55 -33.83
N SER A 186 -17.42 -11.04 -32.95
CA SER A 186 -18.58 -11.85 -32.51
C SER A 186 -19.84 -11.02 -32.30
N GLN A 187 -20.21 -10.31 -33.35
CA GLN A 187 -21.62 -10.26 -33.72
C GLN A 187 -21.97 -11.66 -34.20
N LEU A 188 -22.67 -12.44 -33.36
CA LEU A 188 -23.67 -13.47 -33.70
C LEU A 188 -23.95 -14.39 -32.49
N THR A 189 -25.26 -14.56 -32.22
CA THR A 189 -25.94 -15.63 -31.45
C THR A 189 -25.86 -15.65 -29.92
N VAL A 190 -26.88 -15.01 -29.32
CA VAL A 190 -27.78 -15.45 -28.24
C VAL A 190 -27.52 -16.84 -27.62
N SER A 191 -27.41 -16.89 -26.28
CA SER A 191 -28.37 -17.60 -25.40
C SER A 191 -28.00 -17.48 -23.92
N GLU A 192 -29.02 -17.14 -23.12
CA GLU A 192 -29.04 -17.20 -21.66
C GLU A 192 -28.76 -18.63 -21.15
N ARG A 193 -27.77 -18.77 -20.27
CA ARG A 193 -27.73 -19.58 -19.03
C ARG A 193 -26.29 -19.69 -18.52
N ASP A 194 -26.18 -19.94 -17.21
CA ASP A 194 -24.98 -20.25 -16.42
C ASP A 194 -24.23 -19.08 -15.74
N LEU A 195 -24.93 -18.56 -14.73
CA LEU A 195 -24.38 -18.14 -13.44
C LEU A 195 -23.63 -19.32 -12.77
N ASP A 196 -22.39 -19.64 -13.16
CA ASP A 196 -21.46 -20.37 -12.27
C ASP A 196 -19.99 -20.38 -12.76
N SER A 197 -19.43 -19.21 -13.08
CA SER A 197 -17.99 -19.13 -13.32
C SER A 197 -17.28 -18.88 -11.99
N PRO A 198 -16.48 -19.83 -11.45
CA PRO A 198 -15.72 -19.57 -10.24
C PRO A 198 -14.69 -18.51 -10.56
N ILE A 199 -14.82 -17.37 -9.89
CA ILE A 199 -13.80 -16.33 -9.82
C ILE A 199 -12.54 -17.03 -9.32
N THR A 200 -11.63 -17.42 -10.21
CA THR A 200 -10.30 -17.95 -9.85
C THR A 200 -9.57 -16.83 -9.12
N THR A 201 -9.61 -16.89 -7.80
CA THR A 201 -9.01 -15.90 -6.92
C THR A 201 -7.49 -15.90 -7.13
N PRO A 202 -6.84 -14.73 -7.23
CA PRO A 202 -5.40 -14.65 -7.44
C PRO A 202 -4.64 -15.26 -6.25
N TRP A 203 -3.59 -16.04 -6.53
CA TRP A 203 -2.73 -16.65 -5.51
C TRP A 203 -2.05 -15.57 -4.65
N THR A 204 -2.23 -15.63 -3.33
CA THR A 204 -1.59 -14.68 -2.41
C THR A 204 -0.11 -15.04 -2.18
N VAL A 205 0.68 -14.11 -1.63
CA VAL A 205 2.11 -14.36 -1.34
C VAL A 205 2.27 -15.47 -0.30
N ASP A 206 1.40 -15.51 0.70
CA ASP A 206 1.43 -16.54 1.74
C ASP A 206 0.99 -17.90 1.18
N GLU A 207 -0.06 -17.95 0.35
CA GLU A 207 -0.48 -19.17 -0.36
C GLU A 207 0.63 -19.69 -1.26
N GLN A 208 1.29 -18.81 -2.02
CA GLN A 208 2.42 -19.17 -2.88
C GLN A 208 3.61 -19.68 -2.07
N ARG A 209 3.92 -19.05 -0.93
CA ARG A 209 5.01 -19.49 -0.03
C ARG A 209 4.71 -20.87 0.56
N ILE A 210 3.49 -21.09 1.03
CA ILE A 210 3.05 -22.37 1.58
C ILE A 210 3.07 -23.44 0.48
N PHE A 211 2.63 -23.11 -0.73
CA PHE A 211 2.66 -24.00 -1.89
C PHE A 211 4.08 -24.41 -2.28
N GLU A 212 5.02 -23.46 -2.36
CA GLU A 212 6.42 -23.74 -2.67
C GLU A 212 7.10 -24.56 -1.57
N GLN A 213 6.78 -24.28 -0.30
CA GLN A 213 7.26 -25.07 0.82
C GLN A 213 6.70 -26.50 0.74
N ALA A 214 5.40 -26.67 0.49
CA ALA A 214 4.76 -27.96 0.33
C ALA A 214 5.32 -28.74 -0.88
N LEU A 215 5.65 -28.07 -1.99
CA LEU A 215 6.32 -28.70 -3.14
C LEU A 215 7.72 -29.23 -2.80
N ARG A 216 8.43 -28.60 -1.85
CA ARG A 216 9.73 -29.08 -1.33
C ARG A 216 9.55 -30.24 -0.35
N THR A 217 8.56 -30.14 0.54
CA THR A 217 8.25 -31.17 1.55
C THR A 217 7.73 -32.46 0.89
N TYR A 218 6.92 -32.33 -0.17
CA TYR A 218 6.33 -33.45 -0.90
C TYR A 218 6.89 -33.53 -2.33
N PRO A 219 8.09 -34.13 -2.52
CA PRO A 219 8.74 -34.23 -3.82
C PRO A 219 7.97 -35.12 -4.80
N ALA A 220 8.34 -35.03 -6.09
CA ALA A 220 7.70 -35.79 -7.17
C ALA A 220 7.81 -37.32 -7.01
N THR A 221 8.76 -37.80 -6.19
CA THR A 221 8.93 -39.21 -5.86
C THR A 221 7.75 -39.81 -5.11
N LEU A 222 6.90 -39.00 -4.46
CA LEU A 222 5.69 -39.43 -3.77
C LEU A 222 4.51 -39.72 -4.71
N GLY A 223 4.67 -39.54 -6.03
CA GLY A 223 3.64 -39.86 -7.01
C GLY A 223 2.37 -39.00 -6.88
N ALA A 224 1.21 -39.54 -7.26
CA ALA A 224 -0.04 -38.79 -7.35
C ALA A 224 -0.58 -38.32 -5.97
N SER A 225 -0.29 -39.04 -4.89
CA SER A 225 -0.73 -38.74 -3.53
C SER A 225 -0.13 -37.46 -2.96
N ARG A 226 0.96 -36.95 -3.55
CA ARG A 226 1.57 -35.67 -3.12
C ARG A 226 0.60 -34.50 -3.23
N TRP A 227 -0.31 -34.53 -4.20
CA TRP A 227 -1.21 -33.41 -4.48
C TRP A 227 -2.32 -33.29 -3.43
N ASP A 228 -2.71 -34.41 -2.81
CA ASP A 228 -3.64 -34.41 -1.69
C ASP A 228 -2.98 -33.76 -0.46
N GLN A 229 -1.73 -34.11 -0.18
CA GLN A 229 -0.96 -33.53 0.93
C GLN A 229 -0.64 -32.04 0.73
N ILE A 230 -0.39 -31.61 -0.51
CA ILE A 230 -0.17 -30.19 -0.85
C ILE A 230 -1.48 -29.39 -0.69
N ALA A 231 -2.62 -29.94 -1.12
CA ALA A 231 -3.92 -29.30 -0.95
C ALA A 231 -4.33 -29.19 0.52
N GLU A 232 -3.99 -30.18 1.34
CA GLU A 232 -4.22 -30.15 2.80
C GLU A 232 -3.46 -29.02 3.50
N CYS A 233 -2.29 -28.62 2.97
CA CYS A 233 -1.54 -27.45 3.46
C CYS A 233 -2.19 -26.11 3.07
N LEU A 234 -3.16 -26.11 2.15
CA LEU A 234 -3.80 -24.91 1.60
C LEU A 234 -5.33 -25.04 1.71
N PRO A 235 -5.92 -24.75 2.89
CA PRO A 235 -7.37 -24.93 3.11
C PRO A 235 -8.23 -24.02 2.21
N THR A 236 -7.65 -22.98 1.63
CA THR A 236 -8.30 -22.06 0.69
C THR A 236 -8.20 -22.49 -0.76
N ARG A 237 -7.45 -23.55 -1.09
CA ARG A 237 -7.18 -24.00 -2.47
C ARG A 237 -7.44 -25.48 -2.66
N SER A 238 -8.12 -25.80 -3.75
CA SER A 238 -8.36 -27.18 -4.14
C SER A 238 -7.11 -27.85 -4.75
N LYS A 239 -7.12 -29.19 -4.74
CA LYS A 239 -6.12 -30.01 -5.45
C LYS A 239 -5.99 -29.64 -6.93
N LYS A 240 -7.10 -29.27 -7.58
CA LYS A 240 -7.14 -28.85 -8.98
C LYS A 240 -6.39 -27.54 -9.19
N GLU A 241 -6.62 -26.54 -8.34
CA GLU A 241 -5.93 -25.25 -8.40
C GLU A 241 -4.43 -25.39 -8.13
N CYS A 242 -4.04 -26.25 -7.18
CA CYS A 242 -2.64 -26.58 -6.91
C CYS A 242 -1.94 -27.17 -8.15
N LEU A 243 -2.63 -28.07 -8.88
CA LEU A 243 -2.12 -28.67 -10.13
C LEU A 243 -1.99 -27.65 -11.25
N GLU A 244 -2.97 -26.77 -11.43
CA GLU A 244 -2.93 -25.71 -12.44
C GLU A 244 -1.79 -24.73 -12.18
N ARG A 245 -1.63 -24.32 -10.91
CA ARG A 245 -0.53 -23.44 -10.51
C ARG A 245 0.84 -24.08 -10.73
N TYR A 246 0.99 -25.37 -10.44
CA TYR A 246 2.23 -26.09 -10.72
C TYR A 246 2.55 -26.13 -12.22
N LYS A 247 1.55 -26.40 -13.07
CA LYS A 247 1.73 -26.42 -14.53
C LYS A 247 2.17 -25.06 -15.06
N GLU A 248 1.60 -23.98 -14.53
CA GLU A 248 2.00 -22.62 -14.86
C GLU A 248 3.48 -22.35 -14.50
N LEU A 249 3.89 -22.67 -13.26
CA LEU A 249 5.27 -22.50 -12.81
C LEU A 249 6.25 -23.35 -13.63
N ALA A 250 5.89 -24.59 -13.95
CA ALA A 250 6.70 -25.48 -14.79
C ALA A 250 6.90 -24.89 -16.19
N ARG A 251 5.83 -24.33 -16.80
CA ARG A 251 5.91 -23.64 -18.09
C ARG A 251 6.83 -22.42 -18.03
N MET A 252 6.73 -21.61 -16.97
CA MET A 252 7.61 -20.44 -16.79
C MET A 252 9.08 -20.83 -16.62
N VAL A 253 9.37 -21.89 -15.87
CA VAL A 253 10.75 -22.39 -15.70
C VAL A 253 11.30 -22.96 -17.01
N GLN A 254 10.49 -23.68 -17.78
CA GLN A 254 10.90 -24.18 -19.11
C GLN A 254 11.15 -23.05 -20.10
N ALA A 255 10.28 -22.03 -20.13
CA ALA A 255 10.46 -20.85 -20.97
C ALA A 255 11.74 -20.08 -20.63
N LYS A 256 12.05 -19.89 -19.34
CA LYS A 256 13.30 -19.26 -18.88
C LYS A 256 14.55 -20.07 -19.25
N LYS A 257 14.46 -21.41 -19.24
CA LYS A 257 15.58 -22.27 -19.66
C LYS A 257 15.82 -22.23 -21.17
N ALA A 258 14.76 -22.09 -21.98
CA ALA A 258 14.87 -21.97 -23.43
C ALA A 258 15.53 -20.63 -23.84
N THR A 259 15.21 -19.54 -23.15
CA THR A 259 15.80 -18.21 -23.42
C THR A 259 17.26 -18.10 -22.98
N ASN A 260 17.70 -18.89 -22.00
CA ASN A 260 19.08 -18.85 -21.48
C ASN A 260 20.03 -19.82 -22.20
N LYS A 261 19.53 -20.55 -23.21
CA LYS A 261 20.27 -21.53 -24.02
C LYS A 261 20.36 -21.11 -25.50
N SER A 262 19.98 -19.87 -25.81
CA SER A 262 20.13 -19.23 -27.13
C SER A 262 21.24 -18.20 -27.09
#